data_AF-A0A1G3PIH9-F1
#
_entry.id   AF-A0A1G3PIH9-F1
#
_cell.length_a   1.000
_cell.length_b   1.000
_cell.length_c   1.000
_cell.angle_alpha   90.00
_cell.angle_beta   90.00
_cell.angle_gamma   90.00
#
_symmetry.space_group_name_H-M   'P 1'
#
loop_
_entity.id
_entity.type
_entity.pdbx_description
1 polymer ?
#
loop_
_entity_poly.entity_id
_entity_poly.type
_entity_poly.pdbx_seq_one_letter_code
_entity_poly.pdbx_strand_id
1 'polypeptide(L)'
;MIHKELVFDIPFRKYQMGRIDSFIDEEISNNSLEKGVVKITAPEGVILTSIEYEEDLVKDFTDAFVFFNQELEKSIDPYILSKMPKNALTVPYNVNRLVIGDWQQIVFFALQDIESLTIKLDFYKSHSILGLESIETTSELQTFDITDIIQRTLMNSHNDNVTLVSPSESAIIYTLYPDKYKSLVSFLETVAPKNKEYYHAHSWERSEVAHSHIRSSFISQILTLTTANGVLDLKGERLFLTELDTMPRRRDIYFEIWKEHN
;
A
#
# COMPACT_ATOMS: atom_id res chain seq x y z
N MET A 1 20.59 3.85 -10.83
CA MET A 1 19.16 4.12 -11.01
C MET A 1 18.83 3.83 -12.47
N ILE A 2 17.70 3.19 -12.77
CA ILE A 2 17.16 3.09 -14.14
C ILE A 2 15.84 3.85 -14.15
N HIS A 3 15.68 4.75 -15.11
CA HIS A 3 14.45 5.52 -15.29
C HIS A 3 13.64 4.94 -16.46
N LYS A 4 12.34 4.73 -16.25
CA LYS A 4 11.38 4.31 -17.26
C LYS A 4 10.07 5.08 -17.10
N GLU A 5 9.27 5.08 -18.15
CA GLU A 5 7.94 5.69 -18.14
C GLU A 5 6.92 4.71 -18.73
N LEU A 6 5.77 4.57 -18.07
CA LEU A 6 4.60 3.94 -18.65
C LEU A 6 3.72 5.05 -19.22
N VAL A 7 3.52 5.06 -20.54
CA VAL A 7 2.75 6.08 -21.24
C VAL A 7 1.44 5.47 -21.75
N PHE A 8 0.33 5.99 -21.26
CA PHE A 8 -1.02 5.64 -21.69
C PHE A 8 -1.63 6.81 -22.44
N ASP A 9 -1.57 6.75 -23.77
CA ASP A 9 -2.15 7.76 -24.68
C ASP A 9 -3.63 7.49 -24.95
N ILE A 10 -4.40 7.33 -23.85
CA ILE A 10 -5.84 7.10 -23.85
C ILE A 10 -6.47 7.85 -22.67
N PRO A 11 -7.73 8.30 -22.80
CA PRO A 11 -8.41 9.01 -21.73
C PRO A 11 -8.88 8.07 -20.62
N PHE A 12 -8.77 8.53 -19.37
CA PHE A 12 -9.35 7.91 -18.18
C PHE A 12 -10.39 8.83 -17.56
N ARG A 13 -11.53 8.27 -17.14
CA ARG A 13 -12.58 9.02 -16.45
C ARG A 13 -12.28 9.16 -14.96
N LYS A 14 -12.83 10.19 -14.33
CA LYS A 14 -12.86 10.32 -12.89
C LYS A 14 -13.41 9.03 -12.26
N TYR A 15 -12.70 8.55 -11.24
CA TYR A 15 -12.90 7.28 -10.52
C TYR A 15 -12.66 6.01 -11.33
N GLN A 16 -11.99 6.11 -12.47
CA GLN A 16 -11.51 4.93 -13.17
C GLN A 16 -10.24 4.40 -12.49
N MET A 17 -10.23 3.09 -12.25
CA MET A 17 -9.06 2.36 -11.78
C MET A 17 -8.36 1.68 -12.96
N GLY A 18 -7.03 1.60 -12.92
CA GLY A 18 -6.24 0.84 -13.87
C GLY A 18 -5.10 0.11 -13.19
N ARG A 19 -4.81 -1.10 -13.68
CA ARG A 19 -3.76 -1.98 -13.18
C ARG A 19 -2.43 -1.69 -13.86
N ILE A 20 -1.32 -1.66 -13.11
CA ILE A 20 0.02 -1.33 -13.65
C ILE A 20 1.14 -2.32 -13.30
N ASP A 21 0.93 -3.26 -12.37
CA ASP A 21 1.94 -4.24 -11.93
C ASP A 21 2.55 -5.05 -13.08
N SER A 22 1.74 -5.56 -14.01
CA SER A 22 2.26 -6.37 -15.12
C SER A 22 3.22 -5.62 -16.04
N PHE A 23 2.99 -4.33 -16.27
CA PHE A 23 3.91 -3.49 -17.06
C PHE A 23 5.22 -3.24 -16.30
N ILE A 24 5.16 -3.15 -14.98
CA ILE A 24 6.34 -2.98 -14.13
C ILE A 24 7.15 -4.27 -14.08
N ASP A 25 6.52 -5.43 -13.95
CA ASP A 25 7.18 -6.75 -14.00
C ASP A 25 7.84 -6.99 -15.36
N GLU A 26 7.22 -6.54 -16.45
CA GLU A 26 7.82 -6.57 -17.78
C GLU A 26 9.08 -5.70 -17.86
N GLU A 27 9.05 -4.47 -17.32
CA GLU A 27 10.24 -3.62 -17.24
C GLU A 27 11.33 -4.25 -16.35
N ILE A 28 10.98 -4.85 -15.22
CA ILE A 28 11.93 -5.56 -14.37
C ILE A 28 12.63 -6.67 -15.16
N SER A 29 11.85 -7.49 -15.87
CA SER A 29 12.33 -8.61 -16.68
C SER A 29 13.22 -8.14 -17.85
N ASN A 30 12.74 -7.17 -18.63
CA ASN A 30 13.42 -6.65 -19.82
C ASN A 30 14.77 -5.98 -19.48
N ASN A 31 14.91 -5.42 -18.29
CA ASN A 31 16.15 -4.79 -17.83
C ASN A 31 16.99 -5.71 -16.93
N SER A 32 16.62 -7.00 -16.80
CA SER A 32 17.32 -8.01 -15.97
C SER A 32 17.56 -7.50 -14.54
N LEU A 33 16.52 -6.92 -13.94
CA LEU A 33 16.56 -6.35 -12.61
C LEU A 33 16.26 -7.42 -11.56
N GLU A 34 17.31 -8.03 -11.03
CA GLU A 34 17.18 -9.13 -10.06
C GLU A 34 16.57 -8.68 -8.73
N LYS A 35 16.99 -7.51 -8.23
CA LYS A 35 16.66 -7.06 -6.88
C LYS A 35 16.75 -5.55 -6.68
N GLY A 36 15.78 -4.98 -5.97
CA GLY A 36 15.76 -3.58 -5.62
C GLY A 36 14.39 -3.08 -5.17
N VAL A 37 14.17 -1.78 -5.34
CA VAL A 37 12.85 -1.17 -5.26
C VAL A 37 12.56 -0.34 -6.51
N VAL A 38 11.29 -0.25 -6.88
CA VAL A 38 10.79 0.70 -7.88
C VAL A 38 9.99 1.78 -7.17
N LYS A 39 10.39 3.04 -7.39
CA LYS A 39 9.59 4.19 -7.00
C LYS A 39 8.68 4.55 -8.17
N ILE A 40 7.39 4.43 -7.95
CA ILE A 40 6.32 4.66 -8.92
C ILE A 40 5.74 6.04 -8.61
N THR A 41 5.74 6.95 -9.59
CA THR A 41 5.19 8.30 -9.42
C THR A 41 4.20 8.62 -10.54
N ALA A 42 2.97 8.93 -10.15
CA ALA A 42 1.89 9.37 -11.03
C ALA A 42 1.73 10.91 -10.94
N PRO A 43 1.11 11.54 -11.95
CA PRO A 43 0.78 12.97 -11.89
C PRO A 43 -0.21 13.29 -10.76
N GLU A 44 -0.37 14.57 -10.45
CA GLU A 44 -1.43 15.03 -9.56
C GLU A 44 -2.82 14.60 -10.09
N GLY A 45 -3.76 14.38 -9.17
CA GLY A 45 -5.09 13.85 -9.52
C GLY A 45 -5.12 12.33 -9.73
N VAL A 46 -4.05 11.61 -9.40
CA VAL A 46 -3.98 10.14 -9.40
C VAL A 46 -3.51 9.64 -8.03
N ILE A 47 -4.16 8.60 -7.52
CA ILE A 47 -3.70 7.85 -6.34
C ILE A 47 -3.13 6.51 -6.79
N LEU A 48 -2.03 6.08 -6.15
CA LEU A 48 -1.45 4.75 -6.30
C LEU A 48 -1.70 3.95 -5.02
N THR A 49 -2.24 2.74 -5.14
CA THR A 49 -2.44 1.83 -4.02
C THR A 49 -2.30 0.37 -4.48
N SER A 50 -2.45 -0.58 -3.57
CA SER A 50 -2.64 -2.00 -3.91
C SER A 50 -4.03 -2.48 -3.51
N ILE A 51 -4.58 -3.37 -4.34
CA ILE A 51 -5.87 -4.02 -4.10
C ILE A 51 -5.84 -5.39 -4.80
N GLU A 52 -6.66 -6.32 -4.33
CA GLU A 52 -7.05 -7.48 -5.14
C GLU A 52 -7.99 -7.01 -6.26
N TYR A 53 -7.45 -6.90 -7.47
CA TYR A 53 -8.12 -6.28 -8.60
C TYR A 53 -9.08 -7.26 -9.26
N GLU A 54 -10.25 -7.41 -8.64
CA GLU A 54 -11.44 -8.06 -9.17
C GLU A 54 -12.51 -7.03 -9.53
N GLU A 55 -13.34 -7.31 -10.54
CA GLU A 55 -14.35 -6.37 -11.02
C GLU A 55 -15.28 -5.87 -9.89
N ASP A 56 -15.72 -6.77 -9.01
CA ASP A 56 -16.63 -6.44 -7.93
C ASP A 56 -15.95 -5.64 -6.81
N LEU A 57 -14.71 -5.97 -6.44
CA LEU A 57 -13.93 -5.18 -5.47
C LEU A 57 -13.59 -3.79 -6.00
N VAL A 58 -13.33 -3.64 -7.30
CA VAL A 58 -13.12 -2.33 -7.93
C VAL A 58 -14.37 -1.47 -7.81
N LYS A 59 -15.57 -2.04 -8.03
CA LYS A 59 -16.85 -1.33 -7.80
C LYS A 59 -17.02 -0.94 -6.34
N ASP A 60 -16.80 -1.88 -5.42
CA ASP A 60 -16.92 -1.65 -3.98
C ASP A 60 -15.98 -0.56 -3.47
N PHE A 61 -14.72 -0.58 -3.91
CA PHE A 61 -13.74 0.46 -3.61
C PHE A 61 -14.18 1.82 -4.19
N THR A 62 -14.64 1.82 -5.43
CA THR A 62 -15.09 3.06 -6.11
C THR A 62 -16.25 3.70 -5.35
N ASP A 63 -17.25 2.92 -4.95
CA ASP A 63 -18.38 3.42 -4.15
C ASP A 63 -17.93 3.96 -2.79
N ALA A 64 -17.02 3.26 -2.11
CA ALA A 64 -16.45 3.71 -0.84
C ALA A 64 -15.67 5.02 -1.01
N PHE A 65 -14.94 5.18 -2.11
CA PHE A 65 -14.17 6.41 -2.40
C PHE A 65 -15.07 7.58 -2.78
N VAL A 66 -16.13 7.35 -3.56
CA VAL A 66 -17.16 8.35 -3.86
C VAL A 66 -17.78 8.85 -2.56
N PHE A 67 -18.21 7.93 -1.69
CA PHE A 67 -18.76 8.27 -0.38
C PHE A 67 -17.75 9.05 0.48
N PHE A 68 -16.50 8.60 0.55
CA PHE A 68 -15.44 9.30 1.26
C PHE A 68 -15.29 10.75 0.78
N ASN A 69 -15.18 10.97 -0.53
CA ASN A 69 -14.96 12.30 -1.10
C ASN A 69 -16.16 13.24 -0.90
N GLN A 70 -17.39 12.70 -0.95
CA GLN A 70 -18.62 13.49 -0.83
C GLN A 70 -18.96 13.82 0.63
N GLU A 71 -18.85 12.84 1.53
CA GLU A 71 -19.44 12.90 2.86
C GLU A 71 -18.40 12.98 3.98
N LEU A 72 -17.23 12.37 3.80
CA LEU A 72 -16.29 12.17 4.91
C LEU A 72 -15.11 13.13 4.89
N GLU A 73 -14.51 13.40 3.72
CA GLU A 73 -13.20 14.04 3.58
C GLU A 73 -13.04 15.32 4.42
N LYS A 74 -14.09 16.15 4.49
CA LYS A 74 -14.06 17.41 5.24
C LYS A 74 -14.20 17.26 6.77
N SER A 75 -14.66 16.10 7.23
CA SER A 75 -14.96 15.82 8.64
C SER A 75 -13.91 14.94 9.33
N ILE A 76 -13.09 14.23 8.55
CA ILE A 76 -12.02 13.37 9.07
C ILE A 76 -10.83 14.23 9.51
N ASP A 77 -10.16 13.80 10.59
CA ASP A 77 -8.93 14.42 11.08
C ASP A 77 -7.88 14.47 9.93
N PRO A 78 -7.38 15.67 9.54
CA PRO A 78 -6.38 15.81 8.47
C PRO A 78 -5.14 14.94 8.68
N TYR A 79 -4.79 14.64 9.93
CA TYR A 79 -3.70 13.74 10.25
C TYR A 79 -3.97 12.31 9.78
N ILE A 80 -5.21 11.80 9.91
CA ILE A 80 -5.59 10.48 9.40
C ILE A 80 -5.59 10.48 7.86
N LEU A 81 -6.10 11.53 7.23
CA LEU A 81 -6.06 11.69 5.77
C LEU A 81 -4.63 11.66 5.23
N SER A 82 -3.65 12.17 5.98
CA SER A 82 -2.24 12.15 5.59
C SER A 82 -1.65 10.74 5.43
N LYS A 83 -2.32 9.72 6.00
CA LYS A 83 -1.95 8.30 5.94
C LYS A 83 -2.56 7.56 4.74
N MET A 84 -3.49 8.19 4.02
CA MET A 84 -4.05 7.62 2.79
C MET A 84 -2.98 7.55 1.69
N PRO A 85 -3.11 6.60 0.74
CA PRO A 85 -2.23 6.52 -0.41
C PRO A 85 -2.21 7.83 -1.20
N LYS A 86 -1.06 8.11 -1.83
CA LYS A 86 -0.80 9.32 -2.60
C LYS A 86 -0.47 8.97 -4.05
N ASN A 87 -0.02 9.94 -4.82
CA ASN A 87 0.43 9.74 -6.20
C ASN A 87 1.83 9.10 -6.31
N ALA A 88 2.43 8.65 -5.21
CA ALA A 88 3.72 7.98 -5.21
C ALA A 88 3.70 6.76 -4.29
N LEU A 89 4.31 5.67 -4.77
CA LEU A 89 4.40 4.39 -4.08
C LEU A 89 5.77 3.77 -4.38
N THR A 90 6.44 3.20 -3.38
CA THR A 90 7.71 2.49 -3.61
C THR A 90 7.51 1.03 -3.28
N VAL A 91 7.86 0.14 -4.20
CA VAL A 91 7.58 -1.31 -4.09
C VAL A 91 8.88 -2.09 -4.27
N PRO A 92 9.22 -3.03 -3.37
CA PRO A 92 10.36 -3.92 -3.59
C PRO A 92 10.10 -4.86 -4.77
N TYR A 93 11.18 -5.23 -5.46
CA TYR A 93 11.17 -6.34 -6.41
C TYR A 93 12.32 -7.29 -6.10
N ASN A 94 12.07 -8.57 -6.32
CA ASN A 94 13.04 -9.64 -6.09
C ASN A 94 12.76 -10.80 -7.05
N VAL A 95 13.81 -11.41 -7.59
CA VAL A 95 13.72 -12.51 -8.57
C VAL A 95 12.83 -12.12 -9.76
N ASN A 96 13.10 -10.93 -10.31
CA ASN A 96 12.43 -10.35 -11.49
C ASN A 96 10.91 -10.09 -11.37
N ARG A 97 10.38 -9.95 -10.14
CA ARG A 97 8.96 -9.61 -9.91
C ARG A 97 8.78 -8.69 -8.72
N LEU A 98 7.68 -7.95 -8.70
CA LEU A 98 7.25 -7.17 -7.54
C LEU A 98 6.98 -8.07 -6.32
N VAL A 99 7.32 -7.55 -5.13
CA VAL A 99 7.03 -8.17 -3.83
C VAL A 99 5.76 -7.55 -3.27
N ILE A 100 4.60 -7.99 -3.78
CA ILE A 100 3.27 -7.51 -3.36
C ILE A 100 2.29 -8.63 -2.98
N GLY A 101 2.70 -9.89 -3.15
CA GLY A 101 1.85 -11.07 -2.94
C GLY A 101 1.22 -11.57 -4.23
N ASP A 102 0.56 -12.73 -4.16
CA ASP A 102 0.02 -13.39 -5.35
C ASP A 102 -1.32 -12.79 -5.82
N TRP A 103 -2.08 -12.22 -4.89
CA TRP A 103 -3.44 -11.72 -5.15
C TRP A 103 -3.50 -10.22 -5.37
N GLN A 104 -2.44 -9.50 -5.01
CA GLN A 104 -2.43 -8.04 -5.06
C GLN A 104 -1.88 -7.51 -6.36
N GLN A 105 -2.39 -6.34 -6.72
CA GLN A 105 -1.92 -5.60 -7.87
C GLN A 105 -1.69 -4.14 -7.51
N ILE A 106 -0.70 -3.54 -8.15
CA ILE A 106 -0.50 -2.10 -8.05
C ILE A 106 -1.43 -1.44 -9.05
N VAL A 107 -2.23 -0.50 -8.54
CA VAL A 107 -3.26 0.18 -9.31
C VAL A 107 -3.10 1.68 -9.19
N PHE A 108 -3.53 2.38 -10.23
CA PHE A 108 -3.84 3.80 -10.14
C PHE A 108 -5.35 4.00 -10.05
N PHE A 109 -5.77 5.07 -9.40
CA PHE A 109 -7.16 5.52 -9.32
C PHE A 109 -7.23 7.01 -9.68
N ALA A 110 -7.97 7.33 -10.74
CA ALA A 110 -8.10 8.69 -11.24
C ALA A 110 -9.08 9.50 -10.38
N LEU A 111 -8.65 10.64 -9.84
CA LEU A 111 -9.51 11.55 -9.05
C LEU A 111 -10.25 12.58 -9.91
N GLN A 112 -9.88 12.66 -11.19
CA GLN A 112 -10.42 13.55 -12.20
C GLN A 112 -10.35 12.90 -13.58
N ASP A 113 -10.98 13.50 -14.58
CA ASP A 113 -10.78 13.09 -15.97
C ASP A 113 -9.33 13.40 -16.39
N ILE A 114 -8.70 12.45 -17.07
CA ILE A 114 -7.30 12.51 -17.52
C ILE A 114 -7.28 12.20 -19.01
N GLU A 115 -6.66 13.05 -19.83
CA GLU A 115 -6.58 12.83 -21.29
C GLU A 115 -5.52 11.80 -21.68
N SER A 116 -4.38 11.82 -20.99
CA SER A 116 -3.29 10.86 -21.10
C SER A 116 -2.56 10.75 -19.76
N LEU A 117 -2.02 9.56 -19.47
CA LEU A 117 -1.38 9.26 -18.20
C LEU A 117 0.06 8.80 -18.42
N THR A 118 1.02 9.49 -17.81
CA THR A 118 2.42 9.07 -17.75
C THR A 118 2.81 8.74 -16.32
N ILE A 119 3.20 7.50 -16.07
CA ILE A 119 3.70 7.04 -14.76
C ILE A 119 5.20 6.85 -14.85
N LYS A 120 5.94 7.50 -13.95
CA LYS A 120 7.40 7.39 -13.86
C LYS A 120 7.78 6.21 -12.98
N LEU A 121 8.77 5.44 -13.42
CA LEU A 121 9.35 4.32 -12.71
C LEU A 121 10.85 4.56 -12.51
N ASP A 122 11.25 4.75 -11.26
CA ASP A 122 12.66 4.87 -10.89
C ASP A 122 13.11 3.61 -10.15
N PHE A 123 13.93 2.80 -10.80
CA PHE A 123 14.45 1.56 -10.24
C PHE A 123 15.78 1.79 -9.51
N TYR A 124 15.80 1.41 -8.24
CA TYR A 124 16.97 1.45 -7.37
C TYR A 124 17.38 0.03 -7.04
N LYS A 125 18.55 -0.39 -7.54
CA LYS A 125 19.14 -1.69 -7.18
C LYS A 125 19.54 -1.66 -5.71
N SER A 126 19.27 -2.74 -5.00
CA SER A 126 19.68 -2.91 -3.61
C SER A 126 20.57 -4.15 -3.47
N HIS A 127 21.44 -4.11 -2.46
CA HIS A 127 22.35 -5.21 -2.13
C HIS A 127 21.97 -5.87 -0.79
N SER A 128 20.87 -5.41 -0.17
CA SER A 128 20.39 -5.98 1.10
C SER A 128 19.81 -7.37 0.85
N ILE A 129 19.64 -8.20 1.88
CA ILE A 129 18.82 -9.41 1.79
C ILE A 129 17.38 -8.99 2.08
N LEU A 130 16.41 -9.54 1.34
CA LEU A 130 15.00 -9.16 1.54
C LEU A 130 14.63 -9.71 2.90
N GLY A 131 14.39 -8.80 3.84
CA GLY A 131 14.06 -9.16 5.20
C GLY A 131 12.64 -9.71 5.28
N LEU A 132 12.41 -10.58 6.27
CA LEU A 132 11.10 -11.15 6.56
C LEU A 132 10.92 -11.21 8.07
N GLU A 133 9.81 -10.66 8.52
CA GLU A 133 9.27 -10.87 9.87
C GLU A 133 7.86 -11.42 9.74
N SER A 134 7.40 -12.20 10.72
CA SER A 134 6.05 -12.77 10.72
C SER A 134 5.34 -12.51 12.03
N ILE A 135 4.05 -12.17 11.94
CA ILE A 135 3.19 -11.90 13.09
C ILE A 135 1.95 -12.77 13.00
N GLU A 136 1.65 -13.49 14.08
CA GLU A 136 0.40 -14.23 14.21
C GLU A 136 -0.69 -13.28 14.73
N THR A 137 -1.78 -13.18 13.98
CA THR A 137 -2.96 -12.40 14.30
C THR A 137 -4.12 -13.34 14.60
N THR A 138 -5.07 -12.89 15.41
CA THR A 138 -6.20 -13.71 15.88
C THR A 138 -7.56 -13.12 15.59
N SER A 139 -7.63 -11.83 15.28
CA SER A 139 -8.90 -11.12 15.11
C SER A 139 -8.75 -9.82 14.34
N GLU A 140 -9.84 -9.40 13.70
CA GLU A 140 -9.98 -8.09 13.05
C GLU A 140 -9.63 -6.93 14.00
N LEU A 141 -8.94 -5.93 13.46
CA LEU A 141 -8.40 -4.75 14.15
C LEU A 141 -7.36 -5.04 15.24
N GLN A 142 -6.85 -6.27 15.35
CA GLN A 142 -5.70 -6.52 16.22
C GLN A 142 -4.47 -5.76 15.68
N THR A 143 -3.88 -4.92 16.53
CA THR A 143 -2.78 -4.04 16.16
C THR A 143 -1.52 -4.38 16.93
N PHE A 144 -0.41 -4.50 16.21
CA PHE A 144 0.90 -4.79 16.74
C PHE A 144 1.82 -3.59 16.50
N ASP A 145 2.47 -3.12 17.55
CA ASP A 145 3.58 -2.18 17.42
C ASP A 145 4.83 -2.95 16.97
N ILE A 146 5.23 -2.75 15.73
CA ILE A 146 6.34 -3.45 15.10
C ILE A 146 7.61 -2.60 15.06
N THR A 147 7.59 -1.43 15.71
CA THR A 147 8.70 -0.46 15.68
C THR A 147 10.02 -1.11 16.06
N ASP A 148 10.05 -1.78 17.22
CA ASP A 148 11.28 -2.34 17.77
C ASP A 148 11.71 -3.61 17.01
N ILE A 149 10.77 -4.33 16.40
CA ILE A 149 11.05 -5.50 15.55
C ILE A 149 11.82 -5.03 14.30
N ILE A 150 11.26 -4.07 13.57
CA ILE A 150 11.88 -3.53 12.35
C ILE A 150 13.18 -2.78 12.68
N GLN A 151 13.20 -1.98 13.75
CA GLN A 151 14.37 -1.23 14.18
C GLN A 151 15.60 -2.12 14.44
N ARG A 152 15.41 -3.32 15.03
CA ARG A 152 16.53 -4.25 15.28
C ARG A 152 17.19 -4.72 13.98
N THR A 153 16.43 -4.86 12.91
CA THR A 153 16.98 -5.31 11.63
C THR A 153 17.73 -4.19 10.89
N LEU A 154 17.49 -2.94 11.27
CA LEU A 154 18.10 -1.75 10.68
C LEU A 154 19.38 -1.29 11.41
N MET A 155 19.81 -1.96 12.48
CA MET A 155 20.95 -1.50 13.29
C MET A 155 22.28 -1.33 12.53
N ASN A 156 22.40 -1.95 11.35
CA ASN A 156 23.57 -1.81 10.47
C ASN A 156 23.27 -1.08 9.14
N SER A 157 22.05 -0.56 8.94
CA SER A 157 21.75 0.28 7.77
C SER A 157 22.25 1.70 8.01
N HIS A 158 22.74 2.38 6.97
CA HIS A 158 23.24 3.75 7.12
C HIS A 158 22.08 4.75 6.97
N ASN A 159 22.30 5.91 6.34
CA ASN A 159 21.22 6.84 5.98
C ASN A 159 20.50 6.32 4.74
N ASP A 160 19.63 5.33 4.97
CA ASP A 160 18.97 4.53 3.94
C ASP A 160 17.45 4.68 4.04
N ASN A 161 16.75 4.33 2.98
CA ASN A 161 15.31 4.12 3.00
C ASN A 161 15.04 2.65 3.33
N VAL A 162 13.93 2.39 4.03
CA VAL A 162 13.36 1.06 4.19
C VAL A 162 11.95 1.06 3.65
N THR A 163 11.67 0.17 2.70
CA THR A 163 10.33 -0.05 2.18
C THR A 163 9.80 -1.35 2.77
N LEU A 164 8.73 -1.27 3.54
CA LEU A 164 8.00 -2.41 4.11
C LEU A 164 6.80 -2.75 3.24
N VAL A 165 6.51 -4.04 3.12
CA VAL A 165 5.31 -4.58 2.46
C VAL A 165 4.75 -5.72 3.30
N SER A 166 3.48 -5.64 3.68
CA SER A 166 2.71 -6.80 4.12
C SER A 166 1.86 -7.28 2.95
N PRO A 167 2.27 -8.32 2.19
CA PRO A 167 1.54 -8.78 1.01
C PRO A 167 0.25 -9.49 1.43
N SER A 168 -0.78 -8.69 1.71
CA SER A 168 -2.05 -9.19 2.21
C SER A 168 -3.18 -8.20 1.95
N GLU A 169 -4.21 -8.66 1.25
CA GLU A 169 -5.45 -7.94 0.99
C GLU A 169 -6.21 -7.50 2.25
N SER A 170 -5.81 -7.99 3.43
CA SER A 170 -6.53 -7.78 4.68
C SER A 170 -5.62 -7.39 5.85
N ALA A 171 -4.49 -6.73 5.59
CA ALA A 171 -3.67 -6.09 6.63
C ALA A 171 -3.27 -4.67 6.19
N ILE A 172 -2.81 -3.83 7.12
CA ILE A 172 -2.28 -2.49 6.81
C ILE A 172 -1.02 -2.18 7.62
N ILE A 173 -0.09 -1.44 7.00
CA ILE A 173 1.14 -0.96 7.65
C ILE A 173 1.14 0.57 7.61
N TYR A 174 1.30 1.19 8.78
CA TYR A 174 1.26 2.65 8.88
C TYR A 174 2.06 3.14 10.09
N THR A 175 2.46 4.41 10.06
CA THR A 175 2.94 5.11 11.26
C THR A 175 1.84 5.96 11.85
N LEU A 176 1.72 5.96 13.18
CA LEU A 176 0.71 6.73 13.89
C LEU A 176 1.18 7.17 15.28
N TYR A 177 0.69 8.31 15.77
CA TYR A 177 0.68 8.56 17.21
C TYR A 177 -0.32 7.63 17.89
N PRO A 178 0.05 6.94 18.99
CA PRO A 178 -0.83 5.96 19.64
C PRO A 178 -2.23 6.48 20.04
N ASP A 179 -2.34 7.77 20.39
CA ASP A 179 -3.59 8.42 20.76
C ASP A 179 -4.57 8.62 19.58
N LYS A 180 -4.08 8.56 18.34
CA LYS A 180 -4.87 8.69 17.11
C LYS A 180 -5.45 7.38 16.60
N TYR A 181 -5.12 6.25 17.24
CA TYR A 181 -5.58 4.92 16.82
C TYR A 181 -7.10 4.81 16.71
N LYS A 182 -7.84 5.35 17.68
CA LYS A 182 -9.32 5.35 17.64
C LYS A 182 -9.89 6.12 16.45
N SER A 183 -9.23 7.22 16.06
CA SER A 183 -9.63 8.01 14.89
C SER A 183 -9.38 7.25 13.59
N LEU A 184 -8.26 6.52 13.49
CA LEU A 184 -7.99 5.64 12.36
C LEU A 184 -9.04 4.53 12.24
N VAL A 185 -9.34 3.83 13.34
CA VAL A 185 -10.35 2.77 13.35
C VAL A 185 -11.72 3.32 12.94
N SER A 186 -12.14 4.44 13.53
CA SER A 186 -13.42 5.07 13.18
C SER A 186 -13.48 5.47 11.70
N PHE A 187 -12.39 5.98 11.13
CA PHE A 187 -12.30 6.24 9.70
C PHE A 187 -12.50 4.97 8.87
N LEU A 188 -11.78 3.88 9.17
CA LEU A 188 -11.86 2.60 8.46
C LEU A 188 -13.26 1.97 8.55
N GLU A 189 -13.90 2.02 9.72
CA GLU A 189 -15.26 1.51 9.94
C GLU A 189 -16.32 2.35 9.23
N THR A 190 -16.09 3.65 9.06
CA THR A 190 -17.02 4.55 8.38
C THR A 190 -16.92 4.42 6.87
N VAL A 191 -15.70 4.39 6.31
CA VAL A 191 -15.48 4.32 4.86
C VAL A 191 -15.89 2.96 4.28
N ALA A 192 -15.68 1.89 5.04
CA ALA A 192 -16.06 0.55 4.67
C ALA A 192 -16.65 -0.20 5.88
N PRO A 193 -17.97 -0.06 6.12
CA PRO A 193 -18.66 -0.72 7.23
C PRO A 193 -18.77 -2.23 7.03
N LYS A 194 -18.49 -3.01 8.07
CA LYS A 194 -18.55 -4.48 8.03
C LYS A 194 -19.93 -5.04 7.65
N ASN A 195 -21.00 -4.37 8.08
CA ASN A 195 -22.39 -4.82 7.87
C ASN A 195 -23.02 -4.21 6.60
N LYS A 196 -22.23 -3.61 5.71
CA LYS A 196 -22.69 -3.14 4.40
C LYS A 196 -22.70 -4.32 3.42
N GLU A 197 -23.69 -4.33 2.53
CA GLU A 197 -23.72 -5.26 1.40
C GLU A 197 -22.76 -4.76 0.30
N TYR A 198 -21.85 -5.64 -0.11
CA TYR A 198 -20.81 -5.37 -1.10
C TYR A 198 -21.02 -6.24 -2.34
N TYR A 199 -20.58 -5.76 -3.51
CA TYR A 199 -20.62 -6.54 -4.74
C TYR A 199 -19.81 -7.83 -4.60
N HIS A 200 -18.60 -7.74 -4.05
CA HIS A 200 -17.70 -8.88 -3.87
C HIS A 200 -18.26 -9.98 -2.94
N ALA A 201 -19.26 -9.65 -2.10
CA ALA A 201 -19.96 -10.63 -1.26
C ALA A 201 -20.73 -11.71 -2.06
N HIS A 202 -21.06 -11.44 -3.33
CA HIS A 202 -21.87 -12.32 -4.17
C HIS A 202 -21.07 -13.40 -4.90
N SER A 203 -19.75 -13.21 -5.01
CA SER A 203 -18.86 -14.06 -5.82
C SER A 203 -18.29 -15.24 -5.04
N TRP A 204 -18.37 -15.20 -3.71
CA TRP A 204 -17.89 -16.27 -2.82
C TRP A 204 -18.93 -16.51 -1.73
N GLU A 205 -19.34 -17.77 -1.49
CA GLU A 205 -20.24 -18.18 -0.39
C GLU A 205 -19.70 -17.89 1.04
N ARG A 206 -18.63 -17.07 1.16
CA ARG A 206 -18.05 -16.51 2.38
C ARG A 206 -17.97 -14.99 2.28
N SER A 207 -19.12 -14.34 2.42
CA SER A 207 -19.29 -12.88 2.36
C SER A 207 -18.75 -12.12 3.59
N GLU A 208 -17.52 -12.37 4.06
CA GLU A 208 -17.08 -11.81 5.37
C GLU A 208 -15.79 -10.99 5.37
N VAL A 209 -15.24 -10.54 4.23
CA VAL A 209 -14.02 -9.70 4.22
C VAL A 209 -13.94 -8.59 3.17
N ALA A 210 -14.98 -8.33 2.37
CA ALA A 210 -14.92 -7.26 1.35
C ALA A 210 -14.52 -5.90 1.94
N HIS A 211 -15.05 -5.56 3.12
CA HIS A 211 -14.67 -4.35 3.84
C HIS A 211 -13.18 -4.31 4.20
N SER A 212 -12.56 -5.45 4.50
CA SER A 212 -11.14 -5.55 4.83
C SER A 212 -10.26 -5.18 3.63
N HIS A 213 -10.64 -5.62 2.42
CA HIS A 213 -9.93 -5.33 1.17
C HIS A 213 -10.05 -3.85 0.78
N ILE A 214 -11.23 -3.27 1.00
CA ILE A 214 -11.45 -1.84 0.77
C ILE A 214 -10.63 -1.03 1.78
N ARG A 215 -10.69 -1.37 3.07
CA ARG A 215 -9.91 -0.69 4.14
C ARG A 215 -8.41 -0.74 3.87
N SER A 216 -7.88 -1.88 3.44
CA SER A 216 -6.45 -2.02 3.09
C SER A 216 -6.04 -1.26 1.83
N SER A 217 -7.01 -0.88 0.99
CA SER A 217 -6.77 -0.02 -0.17
C SER A 217 -6.78 1.47 0.21
N PHE A 218 -7.45 1.85 1.31
CA PHE A 218 -7.50 3.22 1.85
C PHE A 218 -6.31 3.57 2.74
N ILE A 219 -5.61 2.58 3.29
CA ILE A 219 -4.36 2.75 4.04
C ILE A 219 -3.40 1.72 3.48
N SER A 220 -2.35 2.18 2.79
CA SER A 220 -1.48 1.28 2.02
C SER A 220 -0.86 0.17 2.89
N GLN A 221 -0.66 -0.99 2.29
CA GLN A 221 0.11 -2.10 2.85
C GLN A 221 1.61 -1.95 2.67
N ILE A 222 1.99 -0.88 1.96
CA ILE A 222 3.34 -0.59 1.54
C ILE A 222 3.71 0.75 2.15
N LEU A 223 4.80 0.78 2.90
CA LEU A 223 5.25 1.97 3.59
C LEU A 223 6.75 2.15 3.41
N THR A 224 7.16 3.33 2.97
CA THR A 224 8.58 3.69 2.93
C THR A 224 8.89 4.67 4.05
N LEU A 225 9.92 4.33 4.83
CA LEU A 225 10.43 5.14 5.93
C LEU A 225 11.90 5.45 5.66
N THR A 226 12.36 6.57 6.20
CA THR A 226 13.77 6.95 6.20
C THR A 226 14.45 6.48 7.48
N THR A 227 15.74 6.18 7.38
CA THR A 227 16.60 5.90 8.53
C THR A 227 17.71 6.93 8.63
N ALA A 228 18.09 7.28 9.86
CA ALA A 228 19.25 8.11 10.16
C ALA A 228 20.21 7.31 11.04
N ASN A 229 21.37 6.95 10.50
CA ASN A 229 22.36 6.07 11.16
C ASN A 229 21.74 4.77 11.72
N GLY A 230 20.90 4.10 10.91
CA GLY A 230 20.27 2.84 11.29
C GLY A 230 19.06 3.00 12.21
N VAL A 231 18.65 4.22 12.56
CA VAL A 231 17.46 4.48 13.39
C VAL A 231 16.30 4.94 12.51
N LEU A 232 15.11 4.36 12.68
CA LEU A 232 13.90 4.80 11.98
C LEU A 232 13.54 6.25 12.33
N ASP A 233 13.38 7.12 11.32
CA ASP A 233 12.85 8.47 11.51
C ASP A 233 11.31 8.44 11.50
N LEU A 234 10.73 8.14 12.65
CA LEU A 234 9.27 8.11 12.83
C LEU A 234 8.69 9.45 13.31
N LYS A 235 9.53 10.48 13.55
CA LYS A 235 9.09 11.81 14.02
C LYS A 235 8.15 11.78 15.23
N GLY A 236 8.36 10.83 16.15
CA GLY A 236 7.55 10.65 17.37
C GLY A 236 6.36 9.69 17.22
N GLU A 237 6.07 9.22 16.00
CA GLU A 237 5.08 8.19 15.73
C GLU A 237 5.64 6.79 16.07
N ARG A 238 4.76 5.79 16.07
CA ARG A 238 5.11 4.37 16.15
C ARG A 238 4.68 3.68 14.86
N LEU A 239 5.38 2.62 14.48
CA LEU A 239 5.09 1.81 13.30
C LEU A 239 4.21 0.63 13.71
N PHE A 240 3.06 0.48 13.03
CA PHE A 240 2.06 -0.52 13.34
C PHE A 240 1.75 -1.43 12.16
N LEU A 241 1.47 -2.70 12.46
CA LEU A 241 0.71 -3.62 11.62
C LEU A 241 -0.69 -3.77 12.23
N THR A 242 -1.75 -3.67 11.42
CA THR A 242 -3.12 -3.98 11.87
C THR A 242 -3.77 -5.02 10.98
N GLU A 243 -4.32 -6.05 11.62
CA GLU A 243 -5.14 -7.09 11.00
C GLU A 243 -6.52 -6.54 10.64
N LEU A 244 -7.05 -6.89 9.47
CA LEU A 244 -8.40 -6.52 9.03
C LEU A 244 -9.26 -7.75 8.73
N ASP A 245 -8.67 -8.94 8.60
CA ASP A 245 -9.39 -10.20 8.46
C ASP A 245 -10.04 -10.61 9.80
N THR A 246 -11.15 -11.33 9.72
CA THR A 246 -11.92 -11.81 10.88
C THR A 246 -11.36 -13.10 11.47
N MET A 247 -10.49 -13.81 10.74
CA MET A 247 -9.92 -15.09 11.12
C MET A 247 -8.45 -14.97 11.56
N PRO A 248 -7.91 -15.92 12.35
CA PRO A 248 -6.48 -15.95 12.63
C PRO A 248 -5.63 -16.11 11.36
N ARG A 249 -4.57 -15.30 11.25
CA ARG A 249 -3.66 -15.28 10.09
C ARG A 249 -2.21 -15.16 10.54
N ARG A 250 -1.31 -15.69 9.72
CA ARG A 250 0.12 -15.34 9.76
C ARG A 250 0.37 -14.23 8.76
N ARG A 251 0.79 -13.06 9.23
CA ARG A 251 1.13 -11.90 8.41
C ARG A 251 2.64 -11.79 8.26
N ASP A 252 3.11 -11.98 7.04
CA ASP A 252 4.50 -11.76 6.67
C ASP A 252 4.72 -10.27 6.35
N ILE A 253 5.84 -9.73 6.81
CA ILE A 253 6.28 -8.36 6.54
C ILE A 253 7.63 -8.46 5.84
N TYR A 254 7.63 -8.19 4.54
CA TYR A 254 8.85 -8.07 3.77
C TYR A 254 9.39 -6.65 3.88
N PHE A 255 10.70 -6.49 3.91
CA PHE A 255 11.30 -5.16 3.85
C PHE A 255 12.61 -5.15 3.09
N GLU A 256 12.81 -4.07 2.35
CA GLU A 256 13.97 -3.84 1.52
C GLU A 256 14.65 -2.54 1.91
N ILE A 257 15.95 -2.60 2.21
CA ILE A 257 16.77 -1.44 2.54
C ILE A 257 17.46 -0.97 1.25
N TRP A 258 17.29 0.30 0.92
CA TRP A 258 17.77 0.87 -0.33
C TRP A 258 18.20 2.32 -0.16
N LYS A 259 18.99 2.82 -1.13
CA LYS A 259 19.46 4.21 -1.15
C LYS A 259 18.90 4.92 -2.38
N GLU A 260 18.33 6.09 -2.15
CA GLU A 260 18.09 7.04 -3.24
C GLU A 260 19.46 7.67 -3.57
N HIS A 261 20.06 7.22 -4.67
CA HIS A 261 21.27 7.84 -5.20
C HIS A 261 20.85 8.99 -6.12
N ASN A 262 21.40 10.19 -5.89
CA ASN A 262 21.29 11.30 -6.85
C ASN A 262 22.02 10.98 -8.16
#